data_AF-A0A7J0D6J9-F1
#
_entry.id   AF-A0A7J0D6J9-F1
#
_cell.length_a   1.000
_cell.length_b   1.000
_cell.length_c   1.000
_cell.angle_alpha   90.00
_cell.angle_beta   90.00
_cell.angle_gamma   90.00
#
_symmetry.space_group_name_H-M   'P 1'
#
loop_
_entity.id
_entity.type
_entity.pdbx_description
1 polymer ?
#
loop_
_entity_poly.entity_id
_entity_poly.type
_entity_poly.pdbx_seq_one_letter_code
_entity_poly.pdbx_strand_id
1 'polypeptide(L)' 'MTATPSPASPCGRCGTQVAPATEGALPAAVGAHADAHAVWDQLDAVQRDGLASILRTVLPARELAEEILALADRHVAGSR' A
#
# COMPACT_ATOMS: atom_id res chain seq x y z
N MET A 1 9.35 -20.38 -16.81
CA MET A 1 8.06 -20.70 -16.18
C MET A 1 7.28 -19.40 -16.07
N THR A 2 6.26 -19.19 -16.90
CA THR A 2 5.38 -18.01 -16.80
C THR A 2 4.40 -18.25 -15.66
N ALA A 3 4.45 -17.42 -14.61
CA ALA A 3 3.46 -17.45 -13.54
C ALA A 3 2.09 -17.11 -14.12
N THR A 4 1.07 -17.91 -13.78
CA THR A 4 -0.32 -17.59 -14.11
C THR A 4 -0.71 -16.32 -13.35
N PRO A 5 -1.16 -15.26 -14.04
CA PRO A 5 -1.61 -14.05 -13.38
C PRO A 5 -2.87 -14.34 -12.56
N SER A 6 -2.97 -13.71 -11.39
CA SER A 6 -4.08 -13.95 -10.47
C SER A 6 -5.32 -13.16 -10.85
N PRO A 7 -6.51 -13.71 -10.57
CA PRO A 7 -7.75 -12.98 -10.80
C PRO A 7 -7.79 -11.73 -9.90
N ALA A 8 -8.22 -10.61 -10.49
CA ALA A 8 -8.43 -9.38 -9.76
C ALA A 8 -9.59 -9.55 -8.75
N SER A 9 -9.43 -9.02 -7.54
CA SER A 9 -10.50 -8.99 -6.54
C SER A 9 -10.92 -7.54 -6.27
N PRO A 10 -12.20 -7.16 -6.45
CA PRO A 10 -12.67 -5.82 -6.16
C PRO A 10 -12.77 -5.61 -4.64
N CYS A 11 -12.33 -4.44 -4.17
CA CYS A 11 -12.57 -4.03 -2.80
C CYS A 11 -14.07 -3.75 -2.60
N GLY A 12 -14.70 -4.42 -1.62
CA GLY A 12 -16.12 -4.20 -1.29
C GLY A 12 -16.44 -2.79 -0.77
N ARG A 13 -15.43 -1.97 -0.48
CA ARG A 13 -15.59 -0.61 0.04
C ARG A 13 -15.44 0.48 -1.03
N CYS A 14 -14.37 0.45 -1.80
CA CYS A 14 -14.08 1.49 -2.80
C CYS A 14 -14.20 1.02 -4.25
N GLY A 15 -14.48 -0.28 -4.48
CA GLY A 15 -14.60 -0.86 -5.82
C GLY A 15 -13.27 -1.04 -6.56
N THR A 16 -12.15 -0.56 -6.00
CA THR A 16 -10.82 -0.71 -6.63
C THR A 16 -10.45 -2.17 -6.77
N GLN A 17 -9.94 -2.55 -7.94
CA GLN A 17 -9.48 -3.90 -8.21
C GLN A 17 -8.04 -4.09 -7.75
N VAL A 18 -7.79 -5.13 -6.96
CA VAL A 18 -6.44 -5.57 -6.57
C VAL A 18 -6.07 -6.77 -7.43
N ALA A 19 -5.04 -6.61 -8.26
CA ALA A 19 -4.51 -7.65 -9.15
C ALA A 19 -2.99 -7.77 -8.97
N PRO A 20 -2.53 -8.55 -7.97
CA PRO A 20 -1.11 -8.76 -7.76
C PRO A 20 -0.54 -9.68 -8.85
N ALA A 21 0.77 -9.60 -9.05
CA ALA A 21 1.49 -10.37 -10.07
C ALA A 21 1.47 -11.90 -9.83
N THR A 22 1.16 -12.36 -8.61
CA THR A 22 1.15 -13.78 -8.23
C THR A 22 0.01 -14.11 -7.26
N GLU A 23 -0.42 -15.38 -7.27
CA GLU A 23 -1.64 -15.81 -6.56
C GLU A 23 -1.48 -15.83 -5.04
N GLY A 24 -0.29 -16.22 -4.58
CA GLY A 24 0.06 -16.14 -3.17
C GLY A 24 0.12 -14.71 -2.62
N ALA A 25 0.25 -13.68 -3.48
CA ALA A 25 0.31 -12.29 -3.05
C ALA A 25 -1.08 -11.63 -2.93
N LEU A 26 -2.15 -12.26 -3.44
CA LEU A 26 -3.50 -11.68 -3.39
C LEU A 26 -4.00 -11.43 -1.96
N PRO A 27 -3.89 -12.38 -1.00
CA PRO A 27 -4.34 -12.13 0.37
C PRO A 27 -3.59 -10.95 1.02
N ALA A 28 -2.27 -10.87 0.82
CA ALA A 28 -1.45 -9.79 1.38
C ALA A 28 -1.82 -8.43 0.78
N ALA A 29 -2.05 -8.36 -0.53
CA ALA A 29 -2.45 -7.13 -1.21
C ALA A 29 -3.86 -6.66 -0.79
N VAL A 30 -4.80 -7.58 -0.63
CA VAL A 30 -6.15 -7.27 -0.11
C VAL A 30 -6.07 -6.77 1.33
N GLY A 31 -5.27 -7.41 2.18
CA GLY A 31 -5.04 -6.97 3.56
C GLY A 31 -4.46 -5.56 3.64
N ALA A 32 -3.36 -5.31 2.92
CA ALA A 32 -2.74 -3.98 2.86
C ALA A 32 -3.70 -2.89 2.35
N HIS A 33 -4.58 -3.23 1.40
CA HIS A 33 -5.59 -2.30 0.91
C HIS A 33 -6.68 -1.99 1.95
N ALA A 34 -7.10 -2.99 2.73
CA ALA A 34 -8.03 -2.78 3.83
C ALA A 34 -7.42 -1.91 4.94
N ASP A 35 -6.15 -2.16 5.30
CA ASP A 35 -5.41 -1.36 6.28
C ASP A 35 -5.24 0.09 5.80
N ALA A 36 -4.99 0.30 4.50
CA ALA A 36 -4.92 1.63 3.93
C ALA A 36 -6.23 2.42 4.12
N HIS A 37 -7.40 1.77 4.02
CA HIS A 37 -8.67 2.41 4.34
C HIS A 37 -8.78 2.78 5.82
N ALA A 38 -8.37 1.87 6.73
CA ALA A 38 -8.42 2.13 8.16
C ALA A 38 -7.53 3.31 8.57
N VAL A 39 -6.34 3.44 7.95
CA VAL A 39 -5.47 4.61 8.15
C VAL A 39 -6.11 5.86 7.56
N TRP A 40 -6.59 5.81 6.32
CA TRP A 40 -7.19 6.96 5.64
C TRP A 40 -8.37 7.58 6.41
N ASP A 41 -9.18 6.74 7.05
CA ASP A 41 -10.33 7.18 7.85
C ASP A 41 -9.94 7.96 9.11
N GLN A 42 -8.76 7.68 9.68
CA GLN A 42 -8.27 8.35 10.88
C GLN A 42 -7.64 9.72 10.59
N LEU A 43 -7.29 9.99 9.34
CA LEU A 43 -6.68 11.26 8.94
C LEU A 43 -7.73 12.36 8.78
N ASP A 44 -7.37 13.57 9.21
CA ASP A 44 -8.13 14.78 8.87
C ASP A 44 -7.91 15.20 7.41
N ALA A 45 -8.61 16.26 6.97
CA ALA A 45 -8.54 16.73 5.59
C ALA A 45 -7.12 17.21 5.20
N VAL A 46 -6.43 17.92 6.08
CA VAL A 46 -5.08 18.45 5.81
C VAL A 46 -4.07 17.31 5.72
N GLN A 47 -4.17 16.33 6.62
CA GLN A 47 -3.33 15.14 6.62
C GLN A 47 -3.55 14.28 5.37
N ARG A 48 -4.80 14.12 4.91
CA ARG A 48 -5.11 13.41 3.67
C ARG A 48 -4.49 14.08 2.45
N ASP A 49 -4.60 15.40 2.36
CA ASP A 49 -4.01 16.17 1.26
C ASP A 49 -2.48 16.05 1.27
N GLY A 50 -1.86 16.17 2.44
CA GLY A 50 -0.42 15.99 2.63
C GLY A 50 0.03 14.58 2.24
N LEU A 51 -0.64 13.54 2.74
CA LEU A 51 -0.33 12.15 2.40
C LEU A 51 -0.46 11.90 0.89
N ALA A 52 -1.54 12.36 0.27
CA ALA A 52 -1.74 12.20 -1.16
C ALA A 52 -0.67 12.93 -1.99
N SER A 53 -0.22 14.11 -1.55
CA SER A 53 0.89 14.85 -2.18
C SER A 53 2.21 14.06 -2.12
N ILE A 54 2.54 13.51 -0.95
CA ILE A 54 3.73 12.68 -0.74
C ILE A 54 3.67 11.43 -1.63
N LEU A 55 2.55 10.69 -1.60
CA LEU A 55 2.40 9.46 -2.38
C LEU A 55 2.53 9.70 -3.89
N ARG A 56 1.97 10.78 -4.43
CA ARG A 56 2.12 11.14 -5.85
C ARG A 56 3.57 11.38 -6.26
N THR A 57 4.43 11.78 -5.32
CA THR A 57 5.85 12.03 -5.56
C THR A 57 6.69 10.77 -5.36
N VAL A 58 6.41 10.00 -4.30
CA VAL A 58 7.20 8.83 -3.90
C VAL A 58 6.90 7.61 -4.78
N LEU A 59 5.63 7.32 -5.07
CA LEU A 59 5.26 6.12 -5.84
C LEU A 59 5.93 6.01 -7.23
N PRO A 60 6.09 7.10 -8.01
CA PRO A 60 6.84 7.02 -9.27
C PRO A 60 8.38 6.99 -9.09
N ALA A 61 8.90 7.26 -7.90
CA ALA A 61 10.34 7.32 -7.60
C ALA A 61 10.74 6.14 -6.70
N ARG A 62 11.08 5.01 -7.33
CA ARG A 62 11.35 3.74 -6.63
C ARG A 62 12.37 3.88 -5.50
N GLU A 63 13.45 4.62 -5.73
CA GLU A 63 14.53 4.80 -4.77
C GLU A 63 14.02 5.52 -3.50
N LEU A 64 13.15 6.54 -3.65
CA LEU A 64 12.52 7.22 -2.52
C LEU A 64 11.54 6.30 -1.78
N ALA A 65 10.81 5.44 -2.50
CA ALA A 65 9.93 4.46 -1.87
C ALA A 65 10.72 3.46 -1.02
N GLU A 66 11.86 2.97 -1.52
CA GLU A 66 12.77 2.07 -0.79
C GLU A 66 13.34 2.74 0.48
N GLU A 67 13.74 4.02 0.40
CA GLU A 67 14.23 4.78 1.55
C GLU A 67 13.18 4.93 2.66
N ILE A 68 11.92 5.19 2.30
CA ILE A 68 10.81 5.31 3.26
C ILE A 68 10.52 3.98 3.94
N LEU A 69 10.54 2.87 3.18
CA LEU A 69 10.39 1.54 3.76
C LEU A 69 11.53 1.24 4.74
N ALA A 70 12.77 1.54 4.37
CA ALA A 70 13.91 1.35 5.25
C ALA A 70 13.83 2.18 6.55
N LEU A 71 13.26 3.39 6.49
CA LEU A 71 12.98 4.21 7.67
C LEU A 71 11.93 3.55 8.59
N ALA A 72 10.85 3.04 8.01
CA ALA A 72 9.79 2.35 8.76
C ALA A 72 10.33 1.10 9.47
N ASP A 73 11.13 0.28 8.77
CA ASP A 73 11.74 -0.93 9.34
C ASP A 73 12.65 -0.62 10.53
N ARG A 74 13.44 0.47 10.45
CA ARG A 74 14.28 0.93 11.57
C ARG A 74 13.44 1.39 12.77
N HIS A 75 12.33 2.07 12.53
CA HIS A 75 11.44 2.52 13.60
C HIS A 75 10.81 1.33 14.35
N VAL A 76 10.36 0.31 13.60
CA VAL A 76 9.84 -0.93 14.17
C VAL A 76 10.90 -1.69 14.96
N ALA A 77 12.15 -1.71 14.49
CA ALA A 77 13.26 -2.37 15.19
C ALA A 77 13.67 -1.62 16.48
N GLY A 78 13.57 -0.30 16.51
CA GLY A 78 13.92 0.52 17.67
C GLY A 78 12.81 0.67 18.72
N SER A 79 11.60 0.22 18.40
CA SER A 79 10.42 0.29 19.29
C SER A 79 10.12 -1.06 19.98
N ARG A 80 11.01 -2.05 19.83
CA ARG A 80 11.00 -3.34 20.54
C ARG A 80 12.12 -3.39 21.57
#